data_AF-A0A349Q930-F1
#
_entry.id   AF-A0A349Q930-F1
#
_cell.length_a   1.000
_cell.length_b   1.000
_cell.length_c   1.000
_cell.angle_alpha   90.00
_cell.angle_beta   90.00
_cell.angle_gamma   90.00
#
_symmetry.space_group_name_H-M   'P 1'
#
loop_
_entity.id
_entity.type
_entity.pdbx_description
1 polymer ?
#
loop_
_entity_poly.entity_id
_entity_poly.type
_entity_poly.pdbx_seq_one_letter_code
_entity_poly.pdbx_strand_id
1 'polypeptide(L)' 'EVGVDPSAPFCAQVIKSVVDPYVGKLLIFKVIGGKLSSGDNVFNASVEKPEKIGTLYVLKGKKQEPVDCL' A
#
# COMPACT_ATOMS: atom_id res chain seq x y z
N GLU A 1 10.80 3.42 18.65
CA GLU A 1 10.77 2.48 17.51
C GLU A 1 9.33 2.03 17.33
N VAL A 2 8.77 2.10 16.12
CA VAL A 2 7.45 1.52 15.85
C VAL A 2 7.69 0.02 15.72
N GLY A 3 7.28 -0.75 16.74
CA GLY A 3 7.30 -2.21 16.67
C GLY A 3 6.39 -2.65 15.51
N VAL A 4 6.88 -3.59 14.70
CA VAL A 4 6.10 -4.16 13.60
C VAL A 4 5.06 -5.10 14.19
N ASP A 5 3.98 -4.52 14.72
CA ASP A 5 2.84 -5.24 15.28
C ASP A 5 1.71 -5.28 14.24
N PRO A 6 1.28 -6.48 13.79
CA PRO A 6 0.16 -6.62 12.88
C PRO A 6 -1.18 -6.15 13.48
N SER A 7 -1.29 -5.99 14.80
CA SER A 7 -2.47 -5.49 15.50
C SER A 7 -2.44 -3.98 15.74
N ALA A 8 -1.35 -3.29 15.41
CA ALA A 8 -1.25 -1.85 15.49
C ALA A 8 -2.08 -1.16 14.39
N PRO A 9 -2.37 0.15 14.52
CA PRO A 9 -2.97 0.93 13.44
C PRO A 9 -2.14 0.85 12.15
N PHE A 10 -2.81 0.76 11.01
CA PHE A 10 -2.14 0.72 9.71
C PHE A 10 -1.29 1.96 9.48
N CYS A 11 0.00 1.75 9.21
CA CYS A 11 0.95 2.77 8.83
C CYS A 11 1.84 2.25 7.72
N ALA A 12 1.89 2.97 6.60
CA ALA A 12 2.77 2.67 5.48
C ALA A 12 3.37 3.96 4.92
N GLN A 13 4.54 3.81 4.29
CA GLN A 13 5.23 4.90 3.61
C GLN A 13 5.42 4.56 2.13
N VAL A 14 4.95 5.45 1.26
CA VAL A 14 5.20 5.36 -0.18
C VAL A 14 6.65 5.73 -0.45
N ILE A 15 7.40 4.82 -1.07
CA ILE A 15 8.81 5.02 -1.45
C ILE A 15 8.96 5.41 -2.91
N LYS A 16 8.01 5.03 -3.77
CA LYS A 16 8.04 5.35 -5.19
C LYS A 16 6.63 5.41 -5.75
N SER A 17 6.36 6.46 -6.51
CA SER A 17 5.14 6.60 -7.31
C SER A 17 5.52 6.47 -8.78
N VAL A 18 4.86 5.58 -9.50
CA VAL A 18 5.05 5.37 -10.94
C VAL A 18 3.71 5.61 -11.62
N VAL A 19 3.72 6.35 -12.72
CA VAL A 19 2.53 6.53 -13.56
C VAL A 19 2.74 5.70 -14.81
N ASP A 20 1.93 4.66 -14.97
CA ASP A 20 1.91 3.81 -16.14
C ASP A 20 0.71 4.21 -17.04
N PRO A 21 0.90 4.37 -18.36
CA PRO A 21 -0.16 4.80 -19.26
C PRO A 21 -1.31 3.79 -19.43
N TYR A 22 -1.11 2.51 -19.06
CA TYR A 22 -2.11 1.45 -19.19
C TYR A 22 -2.73 1.05 -17.85
N VAL A 23 -1.92 1.00 -16.79
CA VAL A 23 -2.34 0.55 -15.45
C VAL A 23 -2.69 1.73 -14.52
N GLY A 24 -2.27 2.94 -14.87
CA GLY A 24 -2.49 4.14 -14.08
C GLY A 24 -1.40 4.34 -13.01
N LYS A 25 -1.79 4.91 -11.87
CA LYS A 25 -0.86 5.26 -10.80
C LYS A 25 -0.54 4.05 -9.92
N LEU A 26 0.69 3.57 -9.99
CA LEU A 26 1.23 2.54 -9.13
C LEU A 26 2.00 3.17 -7.97
N LEU A 27 1.59 2.84 -6.75
CA LEU A 27 2.26 3.26 -5.53
C LEU A 27 3.03 2.08 -4.95
N ILE A 28 4.35 2.22 -4.87
CA ILE A 28 5.22 1.27 -4.19
C ILE A 28 5.45 1.82 -2.79
N PHE A 29 5.10 1.03 -1.79
CA PHE A 29 5.14 1.42 -0.39
C PHE A 29 5.73 0.32 0.47
N LYS A 30 6.12 0.69 1.69
CA LYS A 30 6.54 -0.21 2.75
C LYS A 30 5.57 -0.09 3.91
N VAL A 31 5.03 -1.22 4.36
CA VAL A 31 4.23 -1.31 5.59
C VAL A 31 5.16 -1.23 6.80
N ILE A 32 4.84 -0.35 7.74
CA ILE A 32 5.60 -0.10 8.97
C ILE A 32 4.89 -0.75 10.17
N GLY A 33 3.56 -0.74 10.18
CA GLY A 33 2.75 -1.35 11.24
C GLY A 33 1.31 -1.58 10.79
N GLY A 34 0.64 -2.49 11.48
CA GLY A 34 -0.71 -2.93 11.14
C GLY A 34 -0.77 -3.82 9.90
N LYS A 35 -1.96 -3.91 9.32
CA LYS A 35 -2.26 -4.69 8.12
C LYS A 35 -3.02 -3.85 7.11
N LEU A 36 -2.87 -4.18 5.83
CA LEU A 36 -3.61 -3.60 4.73
C LEU A 36 -4.30 -4.68 3.94
N SER A 37 -5.61 -4.55 3.70
CA SER A 37 -6.35 -5.46 2.83
C SER A 37 -6.77 -4.77 1.54
N SER A 38 -6.87 -5.54 0.46
CA SER A 38 -7.42 -5.04 -0.80
C SER A 38 -8.87 -4.57 -0.57
N GLY A 39 -9.18 -3.32 -0.99
CA GLY A 39 -10.50 -2.71 -0.80
C GLY A 39 -10.66 -1.83 0.45
N ASP A 40 -9.67 -1.79 1.34
CA ASP A 40 -9.70 -0.93 2.53
C ASP A 40 -9.70 0.56 2.16
N ASN A 41 -10.33 1.38 2.99
CA ASN A 41 -10.22 2.83 2.90
C ASN A 41 -9.17 3.31 3.92
N VAL A 42 -8.07 3.88 3.42
CA VAL A 42 -6.99 4.42 4.25
C VAL A 42 -6.95 5.93 4.17
N PHE A 43 -6.44 6.58 5.20
CA PHE A 43 -6.24 8.02 5.18
C PHE A 43 -4.84 8.36 4.69
N ASN A 44 -4.73 9.12 3.61
CA ASN A 44 -3.45 9.64 3.13
C ASN A 44 -3.14 10.96 3.84
N ALA A 45 -2.20 10.92 4.79
CA ALA A 45 -1.79 12.08 5.56
C ALA A 45 -1.10 13.18 4.72
N SER A 46 -0.55 12.88 3.54
CA SER A 46 0.13 13.88 2.70
C SER A 46 -0.82 14.75 1.89
N VAL A 47 -2.02 14.26 1.58
CA VAL A 47 -3.07 15.00 0.84
C VAL A 47 -4.35 15.19 1.64
N GLU A 48 -4.34 14.75 2.90
CA GLU A 48 -5.42 14.88 3.89
C GLU A 48 -6.77 14.34 3.38
N LYS A 49 -6.72 13.22 2.66
CA LYS A 49 -7.91 12.62 2.02
C LYS A 49 -7.98 11.12 2.25
N PRO A 50 -9.20 10.56 2.38
CA PRO A 50 -9.37 9.12 2.31
C PRO A 50 -9.10 8.63 0.89
N GLU A 51 -8.34 7.54 0.78
CA GLU A 51 -8.05 6.84 -0.45
C GLU A 51 -8.51 5.39 -0.32
N LYS A 52 -9.17 4.88 -1.37
CA LYS A 52 -9.55 3.48 -1.45
C LYS A 52 -8.39 2.68 -2.03
N ILE A 53 -7.97 1.67 -1.30
CA ILE A 53 -6.96 0.72 -1.76
C ILE A 53 -7.57 -0.17 -2.82
N GLY A 54 -6.94 -0.15 -4.00
CA GLY A 54 -7.27 -1.05 -5.10
C GLY A 54 -6.70 -2.45 -4.86
N THR A 55 -6.24 -3.09 -5.93
CA THR A 55 -5.57 -4.39 -5.84
C THR A 55 -4.16 -4.22 -5.29
N LEU A 56 -3.82 -5.01 -4.28
CA LEU A 56 -2.46 -5.09 -3.76
C LEU A 56 -1.63 -6.07 -4.59
N TYR A 57 -0.37 -5.72 -4.83
CA TYR A 57 0.57 -6.56 -5.58
C TYR A 57 1.89 -6.67 -4.84
N VAL A 58 2.45 -7.89 -4.82
CA VAL A 58 3.84 -8.12 -4.46
C VAL A 58 4.67 -8.19 -5.74
N LEU A 59 5.70 -7.34 -5.81
CA LEU A 59 6.63 -7.31 -6.93
C LEU A 59 7.72 -8.36 -6.73
N LYS A 60 7.78 -9.35 -7.63
CA LYS A 60 8.80 -10.41 -7.67
C LYS A 60 9.57 -10.34 -8.97
N GLY A 61 10.58 -9.48 -9.01
CA GLY A 61 11.35 -9.20 -10.22
C GLY A 61 10.47 -8.57 -11.30
N LYS A 62 10.25 -9.28 -12.41
CA LYS A 62 9.34 -8.84 -13.49
C LYS A 62 7.88 -9.28 -13.30
N LYS A 63 7.60 -10.12 -12.29
CA LYS A 63 6.24 -10.62 -12.02
C LYS A 63 5.57 -9.78 -10.95
N GLN A 64 4.27 -9.61 -11.07
CA GLN A 64 3.41 -8.97 -10.07
C GLN A 64 2.38 -10.01 -9.65
N GLU A 65 2.38 -10.38 -8.38
CA GLU A 65 1.46 -11.37 -7.81
C GLU A 65 0.41 -10.62 -6.97
N PRO A 66 -0.89 -10.72 -7.30
CA PRO A 66 -1.93 -10.09 -6.51
C PRO A 66 -2.02 -10.76 -5.13
N VAL A 67 -2.23 -9.95 -4.10
CA VAL A 67 -2.39 -10.43 -2.72
C VAL A 67 -3.61 -9.79 -2.07
N ASP A 68 -4.24 -10.51 -1.16
CA ASP A 68 -5.43 -10.01 -0.47
C ASP A 68 -5.07 -9.13 0.73
N CYS A 69 -3.93 -9.40 1.39
CA CYS A 69 -3.50 -8.74 2.62
C CYS A 69 -1.97 -8.61 2.69
N LEU A 70 -1.48 -7.49 3.24
CA LEU A 70 -0.07 -7.17 3.50
C LEU A 70 0.14 -6.74 4.95
#